data_AF-A0A3P6TKN0-F1
#
_entry.id   AF-A0A3P6TKN0-F1
#
_cell.length_a   1.000
_cell.length_b   1.000
_cell.length_c   1.000
_cell.angle_alpha   90.00
_cell.angle_beta   90.00
_cell.angle_gamma   90.00
#
_symmetry.space_group_name_H-M   'P 1'
#
loop_
_entity.id
_entity.type
_entity.pdbx_description
1 polymer ?
#
loop_
_entity_poly.entity_id
_entity_poly.type
_entity_poly.pdbx_seq_one_letter_code
_entity_poly.pdbx_strand_id
1 'polypeptide(L)' 'MHDAQLNYYGNRLATCSSDRLVKVFEVKSNGYIVPIAELAGHSGPVWQVAWAHPDFGGLLASGGYDRFIIRNSSL' A
#
# COMPACT_ATOMS: atom_id res chain seq x y z
N MET A 1 -13.40 -0.22 -1.25
CA MET A 1 -12.07 -0.73 -0.89
C MET A 1 -12.06 -2.20 -1.27
N HIS A 2 -11.10 -2.62 -2.09
CA HIS A 2 -11.04 -4.02 -2.53
C HIS A 2 -10.16 -4.85 -1.62
N ASP A 3 -9.07 -4.26 -1.14
CA ASP A 3 -8.12 -4.93 -0.29
C ASP A 3 -7.47 -3.94 0.69
N ALA A 4 -7.09 -4.46 1.85
CA ALA A 4 -6.41 -3.73 2.89
C ALA A 4 -5.46 -4.68 3.62
N GLN A 5 -4.16 -4.41 3.55
CA GLN A 5 -3.15 -5.25 4.15
C GLN A 5 -2.31 -4.48 5.17
N LEU A 6 -2.11 -5.09 6.34
CA LEU A 6 -1.11 -4.67 7.31
C LEU A 6 0.25 -5.26 6.94
N ASN A 7 1.30 -4.52 7.25
CA ASN A 7 2.65 -5.04 7.15
C ASN A 7 2.96 -6.01 8.30
N TYR A 8 4.08 -6.73 8.18
CA TYR A 8 4.49 -7.74 9.16
C TYR A 8 4.56 -7.21 10.61
N TYR A 9 4.96 -5.95 10.78
CA TYR A 9 5.10 -5.31 12.09
C TYR A 9 3.83 -4.64 12.61
N GLY A 10 2.73 -4.63 11.84
CA GLY A 10 1.47 -3.96 12.20
C GLY A 10 1.56 -2.43 12.32
N ASN A 11 2.66 -1.81 11.89
CA ASN A 11 2.86 -0.36 11.99
C ASN A 11 2.51 0.38 10.69
N ARG A 12 2.25 -0.34 9.59
CA ARG A 12 1.81 0.25 8.32
C ARG A 12 0.64 -0.52 7.75
N LEU A 13 -0.37 0.22 7.31
CA LEU A 13 -1.56 -0.27 6.65
C LEU A 13 -1.56 0.26 5.22
N ALA A 14 -1.70 -0.61 4.23
CA ALA A 14 -1.96 -0.22 2.85
C ALA A 14 -3.41 -0.54 2.50
N THR A 15 -4.08 0.38 1.81
CA THR A 15 -5.42 0.16 1.28
C THR A 15 -5.48 0.50 -0.19
N CYS A 16 -6.31 -0.23 -0.93
CA CYS A 16 -6.59 0.09 -2.33
C CYS A 16 -8.09 0.28 -2.59
N SER A 17 -8.38 1.18 -3.52
CA SER A 17 -9.74 1.50 -3.94
C SER A 17 -9.90 1.42 -5.45
N SER A 18 -11.16 1.31 -5.90
CA SER A 18 -11.54 1.48 -7.31
C SER A 18 -11.18 2.87 -7.84
N ASP A 19 -10.94 3.83 -6.95
CA ASP A 19 -10.49 5.19 -7.26
C ASP A 19 -9.07 5.25 -7.82
N ARG A 20 -8.43 4.08 -8.05
CA ARG A 20 -7.10 3.90 -8.66
C ARG A 20 -5.96 4.42 -7.78
N LEU A 21 -6.29 4.70 -6.53
CA LEU A 21 -5.39 5.18 -5.50
C LEU A 21 -5.04 4.04 -4.56
N VAL A 22 -3.75 3.95 -4.24
CA VAL A 22 -3.26 3.14 -3.13
C VAL A 22 -2.82 4.09 -2.04
N LYS A 23 -3.46 4.00 -0.87
CA LYS A 23 -3.13 4.83 0.29
C LYS A 23 -2.36 4.00 1.30
N VAL A 24 -1.27 4.55 1.79
CA VAL A 24 -0.48 3.95 2.86
C VAL A 24 -0.61 4.81 4.09
N PHE A 25 -0.98 4.16 5.18
CA PHE A 25 -1.13 4.74 6.49
C PHE A 25 -0.09 4.14 7.43
N GLU A 26 0.44 4.96 8.33
CA GLU A 26 1.23 4.52 9.46
C GLU A 26 0.34 4.49 10.69
N VAL A 27 0.36 3.36 11.39
CA VAL A 27 -0.35 3.16 12.66
C VAL A 27 0.66 3.45 13.77
N LYS A 28 0.45 4.58 14.45
CA LYS A 28 1.25 4.96 15.62
C LYS A 28 0.80 4.15 16.84
N SER A 29 1.69 3.94 17.79
CA SER A 29 1.43 3.15 19.01
C SER A 29 0.29 3.70 19.88
N ASN A 30 -0.11 4.96 19.67
CA ASN A 30 -1.25 5.61 20.31
C ASN A 30 -2.59 5.32 19.60
N GLY A 31 -2.62 4.45 18.59
CA GLY A 31 -3.81 4.09 17.81
C GLY A 31 -4.17 5.09 16.72
N TYR A 32 -3.38 6.15 16.52
CA TYR A 32 -3.62 7.12 15.46
C TYR A 32 -3.12 6.57 14.12
N ILE A 33 -3.99 6.63 13.12
CA ILE A 33 -3.70 6.24 11.74
C ILE A 33 -3.41 7.52 10.96
N VAL A 34 -2.17 7.69 10.51
CA VAL A 34 -1.74 8.86 9.73
C VAL A 34 -1.43 8.45 8.29
N PRO A 35 -2.01 9.09 7.27
CA PRO A 35 -1.64 8.83 5.88
C PRO A 35 -0.22 9.32 5.63
N ILE A 36 0.66 8.43 5.20
CA ILE A 36 2.08 8.73 4.93
C ILE A 36 2.40 8.77 3.43
N ALA A 37 1.61 8.10 2.61
CA ALA A 37 1.79 8.13 1.17
C ALA A 37 0.46 7.89 0.44
N GLU A 38 0.33 8.55 -0.70
CA GLU A 38 -0.70 8.27 -1.69
C GLU A 38 0.00 7.96 -3.00
N LEU A 39 -0.20 6.74 -3.48
CA LEU A 39 0.36 6.25 -4.73
C LEU A 39 -0.75 6.34 -5.79
N ALA A 40 -0.67 7.39 -6.59
CA ALA A 40 -1.51 7.61 -7.75
C ALA A 40 -0.71 7.28 -9.01
N GLY A 41 -0.90 6.09 -9.57
CA GLY A 41 -0.18 5.65 -10.77
C GLY A 41 -0.88 4.56 -11.58
N HIS A 42 -1.98 4.00 -11.07
CA HIS A 42 -2.78 3.01 -11.80
C HIS A 42 -3.78 3.74 -12.71
N SER A 43 -3.89 3.30 -13.96
CA SER A 43 -4.84 3.84 -14.95
C SER A 43 -6.25 3.28 -14.75
N GLY A 44 -6.38 2.21 -13.96
CA GLY A 44 -7.60 1.46 -13.68
C GLY A 44 -7.70 1.02 -12.21
N PRO A 45 -8.79 0.32 -11.85
CA PRO A 45 -9.07 -0.05 -10.48
C PRO A 45 -8.01 -1.02 -9.94
N VAL A 46 -7.57 -0.77 -8.70
CA VAL A 46 -6.61 -1.61 -7.98
C VAL A 46 -7.37 -2.64 -7.17
N TRP A 47 -7.07 -3.90 -7.42
CA TRP A 47 -7.79 -5.02 -6.83
C TRP A 47 -7.08 -5.58 -5.60
N GLN A 48 -5.75 -5.52 -5.58
CA GLN A 48 -4.96 -6.14 -4.53
C GLN A 48 -3.72 -5.34 -4.16
N VAL A 49 -3.36 -5.39 -2.88
CA VAL A 49 -2.12 -4.81 -2.35
C VAL A 49 -1.40 -5.83 -1.48
N ALA A 50 -0.09 -5.95 -1.64
CA ALA A 50 0.72 -6.89 -0.88
C ALA A 50 1.98 -6.23 -0.30
N TRP A 51 2.19 -6.38 1.00
CA TRP A 51 3.47 -6.01 1.62
C TRP A 51 4.51 -7.09 1.38
N ALA A 52 5.72 -6.68 0.99
CA ALA A 52 6.85 -7.59 0.89
C ALA A 52 7.42 -7.94 2.26
N HIS A 53 8.22 -9.01 2.28
CA HIS A 53 8.95 -9.42 3.47
C HIS A 53 9.90 -8.31 3.94
N PRO A 54 9.99 -8.06 5.25
CA PRO A 54 10.80 -6.97 5.80
C PRO A 54 12.29 -7.00 5.44
N ASP A 55 12.84 -8.17 5.08
CA ASP A 55 14.23 -8.29 4.60
C ASP A 55 14.52 -7.50 3.32
N PHE A 56 13.51 -7.22 2.49
CA PHE A 56 13.69 -6.54 1.20
C PHE A 56 13.52 -5.01 1.30
N GLY A 57 13.47 -4.46 2.51
CA GLY A 57 13.01 -3.09 2.74
C GLY A 57 11.49 -3.00 2.57
N GLY A 58 10.85 -1.97 3.12
CA GLY A 58 9.38 -1.82 3.17
C GLY A 58 8.71 -1.65 1.80
N LEU A 59 8.77 -2.67 0.95
CA LEU A 59 8.19 -2.70 -0.37
C LEU A 59 6.70 -3.02 -0.28
N LEU A 60 5.92 -2.29 -1.08
CA LEU A 60 4.53 -2.59 -1.33
C LEU A 60 4.37 -2.93 -2.81
N ALA A 61 3.70 -4.02 -3.13
CA ALA A 61 3.21 -4.32 -4.45
C ALA A 61 1.73 -3.95 -4.52
N SER A 62 1.30 -3.34 -5.63
CA SER A 62 -0.11 -3.13 -5.93
C SER A 62 -0.41 -3.69 -7.32
N GLY A 63 -1.49 -4.46 -7.44
CA GLY A 63 -1.93 -5.08 -8.68
C GLY A 63 -3.32 -4.57 -9.05
N GLY A 64 -3.41 -3.87 -10.18
CA GLY A 64 -4.66 -3.39 -10.75
C GLY A 64 -4.98 -4.04 -12.09
N TYR A 65 -6.10 -3.62 -12.70
CA TYR A 65 -6.47 -4.05 -14.05
C TYR A 65 -5.35 -3.77 -15.07
N ASP A 66 -4.53 -2.76 -14.80
CA ASP A 66 -3.29 -2.49 -15.52
C ASP A 66 -2.15 -3.19 -14.77
N ARG A 67 -1.36 -3.99 -15.49
CA ARG A 67 -0.30 -4.86 -14.94
C ARG A 67 0.90 -4.11 -14.31
N PHE A 68 0.70 -2.90 -13.78
CA PHE A 68 1.75 -2.06 -13.22
C PHE A 68 1.99 -2.42 -11.76
N ILE A 69 3.25 -2.75 -11.44
CA ILE A 69 3.72 -2.95 -10.08
C ILE A 69 4.47 -1.69 -9.69
N ILE A 70 3.83 -0.82 -8.90
CA ILE A 70 4.50 0.38 -8.39
C ILE A 70 5.38 -0.05 -7.20
N ARG A 71 6.69 -0.06 -7.42
CA ARG A 71 7.71 -0.25 -6.38
C ARG A 71 8.12 1.12 -5.87
N ASN A 72 7.89 1.41 -4.59
CA ASN A 72 8.55 2.53 -3.95
C ASN A 72 9.87 2.02 -3.36
N SER A 73 10.98 2.27 -4.07
CA SER A 73 12.34 1.83 -3.71
C SER A 73 13.17 2.92 -3.03
N SER A 74 12.56 4.03 -2.59
CA SER A 74 13.32 5.16 -2.04
C SER A 74 13.49 5.04 -0.52
N LEU A 75 14.51 4.28 -0.12
CA LEU A 75 15.33 4.54 1.09
C LEU A 75 16.78 4.71 0.65
#